data_AF-A0A2V6C1A3-F1
#
_entry.id   AF-A0A2V6C1A3-F1
#
_cell.length_a   1.000
_cell.length_b   1.000
_cell.length_c   1.000
_cell.angle_alpha   90.00
_cell.angle_beta   90.00
_cell.angle_gamma   90.00
#
_symmetry.space_group_name_H-M   'P 1'
#
loop_
_entity.id
_entity.type
_entity.pdbx_description
1 polymer ?
#
loop_
_entity_poly.entity_id
_entity_poly.type
_entity_poly.pdbx_seq_one_letter_code
_entity_poly.pdbx_strand_id
1 'polypeptide(L)'
;QSGTVYVPVAGNADFAFPPGFHADPADYLKDSNGQPKRERLSGAQSGADPNEYFVYHKTNTDNAPAGRYLVNNDGVLVYLADPGINGVYDKRPDGSSVQKFTAPKATLVSYIIKGILGGKLPWGLVLLGVFIAVVLELSGVSALAFAVGVYLPISTSAPVYAGGIVRWLVDRYTQHKHAGAQLTEDQLVAEGDKSNGVLLSSGYIAGGTLAGVLFAFLAIPMKDRLEAFEGWATAHNPFFNGPHADLLALIPFIALCVLLYVVGRELLLAPKPEKIRKR
;
A
#
# COMPACT_ATOMS: atom_id res chain seq x y z
N GLN A 1 -8.01 -9.65 15.47
CA GLN A 1 -8.66 -8.64 16.34
C GLN A 1 -9.12 -7.49 15.44
N SER A 2 -10.38 -7.04 15.56
CA SER A 2 -10.86 -5.90 14.75
C SER A 2 -9.99 -4.67 15.02
N GLY A 3 -9.42 -4.07 13.98
CA GLY A 3 -8.58 -2.86 14.09
C GLY A 3 -9.37 -1.58 14.39
N THR A 4 -10.69 -1.69 14.58
CA THR A 4 -11.54 -0.57 14.94
C THR A 4 -11.28 -0.15 16.39
N VAL A 5 -11.12 1.16 16.59
CA VAL A 5 -10.97 1.79 17.90
C VAL A 5 -12.23 2.62 18.16
N TYR A 6 -12.85 2.40 19.31
CA TYR A 6 -13.99 3.20 19.75
C TYR A 6 -13.50 4.30 20.67
N VAL A 7 -13.58 5.54 20.18
CA VAL A 7 -13.10 6.74 20.87
C VAL A 7 -14.30 7.42 21.53
N PRO A 8 -14.28 7.66 22.85
CA PRO A 8 -15.37 8.36 23.52
C PRO A 8 -15.43 9.82 23.02
N VAL A 9 -16.65 10.26 22.71
CA VAL A 9 -16.92 11.63 22.24
C VAL A 9 -16.87 12.62 23.40
N ALA A 10 -17.33 12.21 24.58
CA ALA A 10 -17.30 13.03 25.79
C ALA A 10 -15.87 13.21 26.31
N GLY A 11 -15.45 14.47 26.53
CA GLY A 11 -14.16 14.81 27.15
C GLY A 11 -12.96 14.79 26.21
N ASN A 12 -13.16 14.56 24.91
CA ASN A 12 -12.10 14.62 23.91
C ASN A 12 -12.19 15.94 23.11
N ALA A 13 -11.07 16.67 23.02
CA ALA A 13 -10.96 17.98 22.39
C ALA A 13 -11.26 17.97 20.89
N ASP A 14 -11.14 16.80 20.23
CA ASP A 14 -11.42 16.65 18.80
C ASP A 14 -12.93 16.68 18.47
N PHE A 15 -13.80 16.63 19.49
CA PHE A 15 -15.26 16.67 19.33
C PHE A 15 -15.84 17.88 20.07
N ALA A 16 -16.21 18.91 19.31
CA ALA A 16 -16.75 20.18 19.81
C ALA A 16 -18.27 20.27 19.57
N PHE A 17 -19.02 19.21 19.91
CA PHE A 17 -20.48 19.24 19.77
C PHE A 17 -21.12 20.22 20.77
N PRO A 18 -22.12 21.02 20.35
CA PRO A 18 -22.88 21.85 21.28
C PRO A 18 -23.52 21.01 22.40
N PRO A 19 -23.62 21.53 23.64
CA PRO A 19 -24.34 20.85 24.70
C PRO A 19 -25.81 20.67 24.29
N GLY A 20 -26.26 19.42 24.18
CA GLY A 20 -27.62 19.07 23.70
C GLY A 20 -27.72 18.77 22.20
N PHE A 21 -26.60 18.52 21.50
CA PHE A 21 -26.66 17.99 20.14
C PHE A 21 -27.15 16.53 20.14
N HIS A 22 -28.28 16.29 19.49
CA HIS A 22 -28.83 14.96 19.25
C HIS A 22 -28.81 14.67 17.75
N ALA A 23 -28.33 13.49 17.37
CA ALA A 23 -28.40 13.04 15.99
C ALA A 23 -29.87 12.75 15.61
N ASP A 24 -30.27 13.16 14.40
CA ASP A 24 -31.64 12.92 13.92
C ASP A 24 -31.83 11.41 13.66
N PRO A 25 -32.87 10.77 14.23
CA PRO A 25 -33.20 9.38 13.96
C PRO A 25 -33.42 9.05 12.47
N ALA A 26 -33.76 10.03 11.64
CA ALA A 26 -33.90 9.86 10.19
C ALA A 26 -32.57 9.53 9.49
N ASP A 27 -31.45 10.00 10.05
CA ASP A 27 -30.10 9.84 9.49
C ASP A 27 -29.39 8.58 10.02
N TYR A 28 -30.06 7.78 10.85
CA TYR A 28 -29.52 6.51 11.30
C TYR A 28 -29.42 5.53 10.13
N LEU A 29 -28.29 4.82 10.09
CA LEU A 29 -28.05 3.82 9.08
C LEU A 29 -29.09 2.71 9.23
N LYS A 30 -29.83 2.42 8.17
CA LYS A 30 -30.87 1.38 8.19
C LYS A 30 -30.28 0.01 7.85
N ASP A 31 -30.81 -1.03 8.47
CA ASP A 31 -30.50 -2.42 8.13
C ASP A 31 -31.22 -2.85 6.85
N SER A 32 -31.03 -4.11 6.43
CA SER A 32 -31.68 -4.68 5.24
C SER A 32 -33.20 -4.71 5.33
N ASN A 33 -33.78 -4.52 6.51
CA ASN A 33 -35.21 -4.48 6.78
C ASN A 33 -35.74 -3.04 6.93
N GLY A 34 -34.90 -2.02 6.71
CA GLY A 34 -35.27 -0.62 6.84
C GLY A 34 -35.34 -0.09 8.28
N GLN A 35 -34.93 -0.88 9.28
CA GLN A 35 -34.90 -0.49 10.69
C GLN A 35 -33.55 0.16 11.07
N PRO A 36 -33.51 1.09 12.04
CA PRO A 36 -32.26 1.71 12.45
C PRO A 36 -31.29 0.66 13.00
N LYS A 37 -30.13 0.55 12.36
CA LYS A 37 -29.12 -0.45 12.66
C LYS A 37 -28.53 -0.19 14.04
N ARG A 38 -28.53 -1.23 14.87
CA ARG A 38 -27.92 -1.24 16.20
C ARG A 38 -26.68 -2.12 16.21
N GLU A 39 -25.63 -1.64 16.89
CA GLU A 39 -24.39 -2.37 17.06
C GLU A 39 -23.85 -2.19 18.48
N ARG A 40 -23.12 -3.21 18.94
CA ARG A 40 -22.32 -3.17 20.16
C ARG A 40 -20.87 -2.86 19.82
N LEU A 41 -20.10 -2.47 20.83
CA LEU A 41 -18.65 -2.43 20.71
C LEU A 41 -18.14 -3.82 20.30
N SER A 42 -17.20 -3.86 19.36
CA SER A 42 -16.63 -5.09 18.82
C SER A 42 -15.12 -5.16 19.09
N GLY A 43 -14.54 -6.35 18.94
CA GLY A 43 -13.10 -6.56 19.13
C GLY A 43 -12.67 -6.42 20.59
N ALA A 44 -11.51 -5.80 20.84
CA ALA A 44 -10.92 -5.72 22.18
C ALA A 44 -11.73 -4.87 23.18
N GLN A 45 -12.59 -3.97 22.68
CA GLN A 45 -13.42 -3.10 23.51
C GLN A 45 -14.85 -3.64 23.74
N SER A 46 -15.16 -4.86 23.26
CA SER A 46 -16.50 -5.45 23.43
C SER A 46 -16.88 -5.71 24.90
N GLY A 47 -15.89 -5.91 25.77
CA GLY A 47 -16.09 -6.10 27.21
C GLY A 47 -16.20 -4.79 28.02
N ALA A 48 -15.95 -3.62 27.41
CA ALA A 48 -15.98 -2.34 28.11
C ALA A 48 -17.40 -1.82 28.33
N ASP A 49 -18.30 -2.06 27.37
CA ASP A 49 -19.71 -1.65 27.45
C ASP A 49 -20.62 -2.68 26.76
N PRO A 50 -21.59 -3.29 27.47
CA PRO A 50 -22.54 -4.24 26.89
C PRO A 50 -23.69 -3.58 26.11
N ASN A 51 -23.80 -2.24 26.13
CA ASN A 51 -24.92 -1.51 25.54
C ASN A 51 -24.93 -1.58 24.00
N GLU A 52 -26.15 -1.47 23.44
CA GLU A 52 -26.37 -1.34 22.01
C GLU A 52 -26.58 0.12 21.62
N TYR A 53 -25.94 0.52 20.53
CA TYR A 53 -25.96 1.87 20.01
C TYR A 53 -26.48 1.90 18.58
N PHE A 54 -27.18 2.97 18.23
CA PHE A 54 -27.55 3.26 16.85
C PHE A 54 -26.33 3.72 16.06
N VAL A 55 -26.26 3.32 14.78
CA VAL A 55 -25.17 3.69 13.89
C VAL A 55 -25.54 4.96 13.12
N TYR A 56 -24.77 6.02 13.31
CA TYR A 56 -24.91 7.29 12.58
C TYR A 56 -23.67 7.54 11.71
N HIS A 57 -23.85 7.94 10.45
CA HIS A 57 -22.74 8.28 9.56
C HIS A 57 -22.73 9.77 9.29
N LYS A 58 -21.78 10.48 9.91
CA LYS A 58 -21.60 11.91 9.74
C LYS A 58 -20.77 12.17 8.49
N THR A 59 -21.36 12.80 7.48
CA THR A 59 -20.70 13.15 6.21
C THR A 59 -19.99 14.51 6.27
N ASN A 60 -20.45 15.41 7.14
CA ASN A 60 -19.88 16.75 7.30
C ASN A 60 -18.75 16.77 8.32
N THR A 61 -17.92 17.82 8.31
CA THR A 61 -16.81 18.02 9.25
C THR A 61 -17.11 19.05 10.34
N ASP A 62 -18.33 19.59 10.38
CA ASP A 62 -18.72 20.60 11.36
C ASP A 62 -18.72 20.02 12.77
N ASN A 63 -18.05 20.68 13.72
CA ASN A 63 -17.97 20.35 15.15
C ASN A 63 -17.32 18.99 15.50
N ALA A 64 -17.01 18.13 14.51
CA ALA A 64 -16.35 16.84 14.71
C ALA A 64 -15.95 16.22 13.36
N PRO A 65 -14.94 15.32 13.34
CA PRO A 65 -14.53 14.59 12.15
C PRO A 65 -15.70 13.88 11.45
N ALA A 66 -15.70 13.86 10.11
CA ALA A 66 -16.61 13.01 9.35
C ALA A 66 -16.27 11.54 9.61
N GLY A 67 -17.27 10.71 9.86
CA GLY A 67 -17.02 9.34 10.29
C GLY A 67 -18.25 8.63 10.82
N ARG A 68 -18.01 7.43 11.34
CA ARG A 68 -19.04 6.54 11.86
C ARG A 68 -19.15 6.70 13.37
N TYR A 69 -20.30 7.11 13.84
CA TYR A 69 -20.57 7.33 15.27
C TYR A 69 -21.59 6.31 15.80
N LEU A 70 -21.46 6.01 17.08
CA LEU A 70 -22.39 5.23 17.88
C LEU A 70 -23.18 6.17 18.78
N VAL A 71 -24.50 6.09 18.67
CA VAL A 71 -25.47 6.98 19.31
C VAL A 71 -26.30 6.17 20.31
N ASN A 72 -26.51 6.70 21.51
CA ASN A 72 -27.35 6.04 22.51
C ASN A 72 -28.85 6.16 22.16
N ASN A 73 -29.72 5.60 23.01
CA ASN A 73 -31.17 5.67 22.81
C ASN A 73 -31.73 7.09 22.86
N ASP A 74 -31.04 8.00 23.54
CA ASP A 74 -31.42 9.40 23.67
C ASP A 74 -30.94 10.25 22.48
N GLY A 75 -30.27 9.66 21.48
CA GLY A 75 -29.76 10.40 20.33
C GLY A 75 -28.41 11.10 20.56
N VAL A 76 -27.76 10.87 21.70
CA VAL A 76 -26.45 11.44 22.05
C VAL A 76 -25.32 10.58 21.49
N LEU A 77 -24.33 11.21 20.86
CA LEU A 77 -23.15 10.54 20.32
C LEU A 77 -22.22 10.14 21.46
N VAL A 78 -21.97 8.84 21.59
CA VAL A 78 -21.16 8.28 22.68
C VAL A 78 -19.76 7.92 22.20
N TYR A 79 -19.66 7.26 21.04
CA TYR A 79 -18.37 6.81 20.50
C TYR A 79 -18.21 7.16 19.02
N LEU A 80 -17.00 7.51 18.61
CA LEU A 80 -16.55 7.43 17.22
C LEU A 80 -15.96 6.03 16.98
N ALA A 81 -16.49 5.30 16.00
CA ALA A 81 -15.93 4.04 15.53
C ALA A 81 -14.85 4.30 14.47
N ASP A 82 -13.61 4.51 14.93
CA ASP A 82 -12.46 4.78 14.08
C ASP A 82 -11.93 3.48 13.44
N PRO A 83 -11.98 3.31 12.11
CA PRO A 83 -11.67 2.05 11.44
C PRO A 83 -10.19 1.65 11.56
N GLY A 84 -9.90 0.36 11.36
CA GLY A 84 -8.52 -0.14 11.30
C GLY A 84 -7.76 0.29 10.05
N ILE A 85 -8.46 0.60 8.96
CA ILE A 85 -7.88 1.10 7.71
C ILE A 85 -8.19 2.60 7.58
N ASN A 86 -7.16 3.44 7.37
CA ASN A 86 -7.25 4.91 7.32
C ASN A 86 -7.83 5.57 8.59
N GLY A 87 -7.81 4.89 9.74
CA GLY A 87 -8.20 5.49 11.02
C GLY A 87 -7.12 6.41 11.60
N VAL A 88 -7.54 7.34 12.45
CA VAL A 88 -6.66 8.38 13.04
C VAL A 88 -6.18 8.02 14.44
N TYR A 89 -6.99 7.28 15.20
CA TYR A 89 -6.74 7.03 16.62
C TYR A 89 -6.06 5.66 16.82
N ASP A 90 -4.76 5.70 17.05
CA ASP A 90 -3.91 4.53 17.27
C ASP A 90 -3.95 4.00 18.71
N LYS A 91 -4.49 4.77 19.66
CA LYS A 91 -4.60 4.38 21.06
C LYS A 91 -6.05 4.15 21.46
N ARG A 92 -6.28 3.04 22.15
CA ARG A 92 -7.56 2.76 22.81
C ARG A 92 -7.63 3.46 24.18
N PRO A 93 -8.83 3.64 24.74
CA PRO A 93 -9.03 4.20 26.08
C PRO A 93 -8.36 3.40 27.21
N ASP A 94 -8.09 2.11 26.99
CA ASP A 94 -7.36 1.23 27.92
C ASP A 94 -5.83 1.41 27.88
N GLY A 95 -5.33 2.31 27.04
CA GLY A 95 -3.90 2.57 26.83
C GLY A 95 -3.21 1.62 25.85
N SER A 96 -3.92 0.62 25.31
CA SER A 96 -3.36 -0.31 24.31
C SER A 96 -3.27 0.35 22.93
N SER A 97 -2.19 0.07 22.19
CA SER A 97 -1.98 0.57 20.83
C SER A 97 -2.54 -0.38 19.78
N VAL A 98 -3.12 0.18 18.72
CA VAL A 98 -3.65 -0.53 17.55
C VAL A 98 -2.90 -0.09 16.32
N GLN A 99 -2.34 -1.07 15.60
CA GLN A 99 -1.72 -0.82 14.32
C GLN A 99 -2.81 -0.46 13.29
N LYS A 100 -2.74 0.77 12.77
CA LYS A 100 -3.59 1.24 11.68
C LYS A 100 -2.93 0.93 10.34
N PHE A 101 -3.77 0.59 9.37
CA PHE A 101 -3.34 0.34 7.99
C PHE A 101 -3.71 1.53 7.12
N THR A 102 -2.73 2.14 6.47
CA THR A 102 -3.01 3.23 5.54
C THR A 102 -3.26 2.66 4.14
N ALA A 103 -4.34 3.08 3.50
CA ALA A 103 -4.63 2.78 2.10
C ALA A 103 -4.42 4.05 1.25
N PRO A 104 -3.16 4.44 0.95
CA PRO A 104 -2.84 5.75 0.38
C PRO A 104 -3.50 5.99 -0.98
N LYS A 105 -3.61 4.95 -1.82
CA LYS A 105 -4.33 5.02 -3.11
C LYS A 105 -5.82 5.37 -2.92
N ALA A 106 -6.48 4.73 -1.95
CA ALA A 106 -7.89 4.98 -1.65
C ALA A 106 -8.10 6.39 -1.07
N THR A 107 -7.18 6.84 -0.21
CA THR A 107 -7.21 8.17 0.38
C THR A 107 -7.08 9.27 -0.68
N LEU A 108 -6.16 9.12 -1.64
CA LEU A 108 -6.01 10.06 -2.75
C LEU A 108 -7.28 10.17 -3.61
N VAL A 109 -7.85 9.03 -4.01
CA VAL A 109 -9.11 8.99 -4.78
C VAL A 109 -10.26 9.60 -3.99
N SER A 110 -10.33 9.35 -2.68
CA SER A 110 -11.33 9.98 -1.80
C SER A 110 -11.22 11.50 -1.80
N TYR A 111 -10.01 12.05 -1.72
CA TYR A 111 -9.81 13.51 -1.78
C TYR A 111 -10.20 14.09 -3.14
N ILE A 112 -9.90 13.41 -4.24
CA ILE A 112 -10.33 13.83 -5.58
C ILE A 112 -11.86 13.87 -5.67
N ILE A 113 -12.53 12.79 -5.27
CA ILE A 113 -14.00 12.69 -5.29
C ILE A 113 -14.63 13.77 -4.42
N LYS A 114 -14.15 13.94 -3.18
CA LYS A 114 -14.63 14.99 -2.26
C LYS A 114 -14.37 16.38 -2.81
N GLY A 115 -13.24 16.60 -3.46
CA GLY A 115 -12.89 17.87 -4.11
C GLY A 115 -13.82 18.20 -5.28
N ILE A 116 -14.16 17.21 -6.12
CA ILE A 116 -15.06 17.37 -7.26
C ILE A 116 -16.50 17.58 -6.78
N LEU A 117 -17.02 16.69 -5.92
CA LEU A 117 -18.40 16.77 -5.42
C LEU A 117 -18.64 18.01 -4.54
N GLY A 118 -17.63 18.39 -3.74
CA GLY A 118 -17.71 19.55 -2.86
C GLY A 118 -17.34 20.87 -3.54
N GLY A 119 -16.94 20.87 -4.82
CA GLY A 119 -16.52 22.07 -5.56
C GLY A 119 -15.27 22.78 -5.01
N LYS A 120 -14.53 22.14 -4.10
CA LYS A 120 -13.35 22.71 -3.39
C LYS A 120 -12.02 22.16 -3.93
N LEU A 121 -12.01 21.62 -5.14
CA LEU A 121 -10.78 21.11 -5.74
C LEU A 121 -9.82 22.29 -6.02
N PRO A 122 -8.56 22.23 -5.54
CA PRO A 122 -7.58 23.29 -5.80
C PRO A 122 -7.11 23.23 -7.27
N TRP A 123 -7.91 23.77 -8.18
CA TRP A 123 -7.66 23.75 -9.64
C TRP A 123 -6.29 24.32 -10.03
N GLY A 124 -5.75 25.27 -9.27
CA GLY A 124 -4.39 25.77 -9.47
C GLY A 124 -3.32 24.68 -9.35
N LEU A 125 -3.44 23.78 -8.37
CA LEU A 125 -2.51 22.65 -8.20
C LEU A 125 -2.69 21.59 -9.29
N VAL A 126 -3.92 21.37 -9.75
CA VAL A 126 -4.22 20.42 -10.84
C VAL A 126 -3.62 20.92 -12.16
N LEU A 127 -3.87 22.18 -12.52
CA LEU A 127 -3.33 22.78 -13.74
C LEU A 127 -1.80 22.89 -13.72
N LEU A 128 -1.21 23.15 -12.54
CA LEU A 128 0.24 23.08 -12.36
C LEU A 128 0.77 21.68 -12.68
N GLY A 129 0.12 20.62 -12.18
CA GLY A 129 0.48 19.24 -12.49
C GLY A 129 0.38 18.91 -13.99
N VAL A 130 -0.69 19.39 -14.66
CA VAL A 130 -0.85 19.26 -16.11
C VAL A 130 0.29 19.95 -16.86
N PHE A 131 0.64 21.18 -16.45
CA PHE A 131 1.73 21.92 -17.09
C PHE A 131 3.09 21.21 -16.91
N ILE A 132 3.39 20.71 -15.71
CA ILE A 132 4.60 19.93 -15.45
C ILE A 132 4.62 18.67 -16.33
N ALA A 133 3.51 17.95 -16.43
CA ALA A 133 3.43 16.77 -17.27
C ALA A 133 3.70 17.08 -18.75
N VAL A 134 3.13 18.17 -19.28
CA VAL A 134 3.39 18.62 -20.66
C VAL A 134 4.85 18.99 -20.86
N VAL A 135 5.46 19.74 -19.94
CA VAL A 135 6.89 20.12 -20.03
C VAL A 135 7.79 18.88 -20.01
N LEU A 136 7.51 17.90 -19.16
CA LEU A 136 8.26 16.64 -19.09
C LEU A 136 8.14 15.84 -20.39
N GLU A 137 6.93 15.69 -20.91
CA GLU A 137 6.68 14.95 -22.15
C GLU A 137 7.36 15.63 -23.35
N LEU A 138 7.32 16.96 -23.42
CA LEU A 138 8.06 17.74 -24.43
C LEU A 138 9.58 17.64 -24.27
N SER A 139 10.07 17.36 -23.06
CA SER A 139 11.50 17.14 -22.77
C SER A 139 11.93 15.69 -23.03
N GLY A 140 11.03 14.82 -23.49
CA GLY A 140 11.30 13.39 -23.70
C GLY A 140 11.41 12.57 -22.40
N VAL A 141 10.95 13.13 -21.27
CA VAL A 141 10.93 12.45 -19.98
C VAL A 141 9.51 11.98 -19.68
N SER A 142 9.34 10.69 -19.38
CA SER A 142 8.02 10.15 -19.02
C SER A 142 7.47 10.84 -17.77
N ALA A 143 6.38 11.59 -17.94
CA ALA A 143 5.70 12.26 -16.82
C ALA A 143 5.20 11.26 -15.76
N LEU A 144 4.81 10.05 -16.19
CA LEU A 144 4.36 8.97 -15.29
C LEU A 144 5.50 8.48 -14.39
N ALA A 145 6.66 8.17 -14.98
CA ALA A 145 7.82 7.69 -14.21
C ALA A 145 8.31 8.75 -13.22
N PHE A 146 8.33 10.01 -13.65
CA PHE A 146 8.69 11.15 -12.79
C PHE A 146 7.72 11.29 -11.61
N ALA A 147 6.41 11.30 -11.86
CA ALA A 147 5.40 11.45 -10.82
C ALA A 147 5.47 10.33 -9.77
N VAL A 148 5.66 9.08 -10.21
CA VAL A 148 5.84 7.93 -9.30
C VAL A 148 7.12 8.08 -8.48
N GLY A 149 8.22 8.53 -9.10
CA GLY A 149 9.50 8.73 -8.43
C GLY A 149 9.45 9.80 -7.34
N VAL A 150 8.75 10.92 -7.57
CA VAL A 150 8.57 12.00 -6.58
C VAL A 150 7.62 11.59 -5.46
N TYR A 151 6.66 10.69 -5.74
CA TYR A 151 5.67 10.23 -4.77
C TYR A 151 6.25 9.24 -3.73
N LEU A 152 7.25 8.45 -4.10
CA LEU A 152 7.76 7.35 -3.28
C LEU A 152 9.03 7.74 -2.50
N PRO A 153 9.14 7.35 -1.21
CA PRO A 153 10.38 7.50 -0.45
C PRO A 153 11.58 6.88 -1.16
N ILE A 154 12.76 7.49 -1.03
CA ILE A 154 13.98 7.00 -1.70
C ILE A 154 14.32 5.55 -1.32
N SER A 155 14.00 5.13 -0.10
CA SER A 155 14.17 3.75 0.37
C SER A 155 13.31 2.75 -0.42
N THR A 156 12.10 3.14 -0.83
CA THR A 156 11.21 2.30 -1.66
C THR A 156 11.51 2.39 -3.15
N SER A 157 12.07 3.52 -3.60
CA SER A 157 12.43 3.75 -5.00
C SER A 157 13.79 3.17 -5.38
N ALA A 158 14.71 3.00 -4.43
CA ALA A 158 16.07 2.50 -4.69
C ALA A 158 16.11 1.08 -5.32
N PRO A 159 15.32 0.09 -4.86
CA PRO A 159 15.26 -1.22 -5.53
C PRO A 159 14.73 -1.14 -6.97
N VAL A 160 13.75 -0.27 -7.21
CA VAL A 160 13.19 -0.03 -8.56
C VAL A 160 14.26 0.58 -9.46
N TYR A 161 15.01 1.55 -8.95
CA TYR A 161 16.13 2.18 -9.66
C TYR A 161 17.22 1.15 -10.02
N ALA A 162 17.63 0.31 -9.07
CA ALA A 162 18.59 -0.76 -9.31
C ALA A 162 18.09 -1.78 -10.35
N GLY A 163 16.81 -2.15 -10.32
CA GLY A 163 16.18 -2.96 -11.37
C GLY A 163 16.23 -2.29 -12.74
N GLY A 164 16.03 -0.96 -12.80
CA GLY A 164 16.20 -0.16 -14.00
C GLY A 164 17.64 -0.17 -14.54
N ILE A 165 18.65 -0.10 -13.67
CA ILE A 165 20.06 -0.27 -14.07
C ILE A 165 20.29 -1.65 -14.68
N VAL A 166 19.77 -2.71 -14.06
CA VAL A 166 19.88 -4.07 -14.60
C VAL A 166 19.24 -4.17 -15.98
N ARG A 167 18.02 -3.63 -16.16
CA ARG A 167 17.33 -3.56 -17.47
C ARG A 167 18.19 -2.83 -18.50
N TRP A 168 18.70 -1.65 -18.16
CA TRP A 168 19.56 -0.85 -19.03
C TRP A 168 20.84 -1.60 -19.44
N LEU A 169 21.49 -2.30 -18.51
CA LEU A 169 22.68 -3.10 -18.80
C LEU A 169 22.36 -4.30 -19.72
N VAL A 170 21.20 -4.93 -19.54
CA VAL A 170 20.73 -6.02 -20.40
C VAL A 170 20.41 -5.49 -21.80
N ASP A 171 19.69 -4.37 -21.92
CA ASP A 171 19.38 -3.76 -23.22
C ASP A 171 20.62 -3.36 -23.99
N ARG A 172 21.58 -2.73 -23.32
CA ARG A 172 22.86 -2.36 -23.92
C ARG A 172 23.61 -3.59 -24.45
N TYR A 173 23.55 -4.71 -23.73
CA TYR A 173 24.15 -5.96 -24.18
C TYR A 173 23.40 -6.54 -25.40
N THR A 174 22.06 -6.57 -25.36
CA THR A 174 21.23 -7.05 -26.47
C THR A 174 21.47 -6.23 -27.74
N GLN A 175 21.53 -4.89 -27.64
CA GLN A 175 21.88 -4.00 -28.74
C GLN A 175 23.26 -4.34 -29.33
N HIS A 176 24.28 -4.57 -28.49
CA HIS A 176 25.61 -4.98 -28.95
C HIS A 176 25.61 -6.36 -29.62
N LYS A 177 24.86 -7.33 -29.09
CA LYS A 177 24.74 -8.69 -29.66
C LYS A 177 24.07 -8.67 -31.03
N HIS A 178 23.07 -7.81 -31.21
CA HIS A 178 22.30 -7.67 -32.43
C HIS A 178 22.77 -6.53 -33.35
N ALA A 179 23.92 -5.91 -33.07
CA ALA A 179 24.47 -4.81 -33.88
C ALA A 179 24.72 -5.17 -35.36
N GLY A 180 24.82 -6.47 -35.69
CA GLY A 180 24.90 -6.97 -37.07
C GLY A 180 23.55 -7.32 -37.70
N ALA A 181 22.46 -7.37 -36.92
CA ALA A 181 21.11 -7.56 -37.41
C ALA A 181 20.48 -6.17 -37.63
N GLN A 182 20.05 -5.86 -38.85
CA GLN A 182 19.36 -4.59 -39.17
C GLN A 182 17.95 -4.54 -38.56
N LEU A 183 17.87 -4.59 -37.24
CA LEU A 183 16.62 -4.48 -36.49
C LEU A 183 16.33 -3.00 -36.23
N THR A 184 15.08 -2.59 -36.40
CA THR A 184 14.63 -1.27 -35.95
C THR A 184 14.60 -1.21 -34.42
N GLU A 185 14.65 0.00 -33.84
CA GLU A 185 14.62 0.20 -32.38
C GLU A 185 13.42 -0.52 -31.73
N ASP A 186 12.23 -0.42 -32.36
CA ASP A 186 11.01 -1.09 -31.89
C ASP A 186 11.13 -2.62 -31.89
N GLN A 187 11.87 -3.19 -32.85
CA GLN A 187 12.10 -4.63 -32.93
C GLN A 187 13.12 -5.09 -31.87
N LEU A 188 14.13 -4.27 -31.56
CA LEU A 188 15.08 -4.54 -30.47
C LEU A 188 14.40 -4.51 -29.10
N VAL A 189 13.52 -3.52 -28.86
CA VAL A 189 12.73 -3.44 -27.62
C VAL A 189 11.81 -4.65 -27.50
N ALA A 190 11.10 -5.02 -28.56
CA ALA A 190 10.21 -6.18 -28.57
C ALA A 190 10.96 -7.50 -28.35
N GLU A 191 12.20 -7.62 -28.82
CA GLU A 191 13.06 -8.79 -28.56
C GLU A 191 13.55 -8.81 -27.11
N GLY A 192 13.93 -7.64 -26.58
CA GLY A 192 14.27 -7.47 -25.17
C GLY A 192 13.10 -7.82 -24.23
N ASP A 193 11.88 -7.46 -24.60
CA ASP A 193 10.67 -7.75 -23.81
C ASP A 193 10.28 -9.23 -23.82
N LYS A 194 10.71 -9.98 -24.86
CA LYS A 194 10.60 -11.44 -24.91
C LYS A 194 11.74 -12.17 -24.19
N SER A 195 12.73 -11.44 -23.67
CA SER A 195 13.88 -12.04 -23.01
C SER A 195 13.47 -12.88 -21.80
N ASN A 196 14.21 -13.98 -21.60
CA ASN A 196 14.09 -14.82 -20.41
C ASN A 196 14.27 -14.01 -19.11
N GLY A 197 14.99 -12.88 -19.14
CA GLY A 197 15.11 -11.97 -18.00
C GLY A 197 13.80 -11.30 -17.60
N VAL A 198 12.97 -10.89 -18.57
CA VAL A 198 11.66 -10.27 -18.33
C VAL A 198 10.65 -11.31 -17.82
N LEU A 199 10.65 -12.50 -18.42
CA LEU A 199 9.85 -13.64 -17.96
C LEU A 199 10.20 -14.05 -16.52
N LEU A 200 11.49 -14.16 -16.18
CA LEU A 200 11.91 -14.47 -14.83
C LEU A 200 11.52 -13.36 -13.83
N SER A 201 11.68 -12.08 -14.21
CA SER A 201 11.32 -10.94 -13.37
C SER A 201 9.82 -10.91 -13.05
N SER A 202 8.96 -11.08 -14.06
CA SER A 202 7.50 -11.19 -13.86
C SER A 202 7.12 -12.40 -12.98
N GLY A 203 7.82 -13.54 -13.16
CA GLY A 203 7.70 -14.70 -12.30
C GLY A 203 8.06 -14.41 -10.84
N TYR A 204 9.12 -13.63 -10.58
CA TYR A 204 9.49 -13.20 -9.22
C TYR A 204 8.47 -12.25 -8.60
N ILE A 205 7.84 -11.36 -9.37
CA ILE A 205 6.77 -10.50 -8.87
C ILE A 205 5.58 -11.34 -8.41
N ALA A 206 5.12 -12.27 -9.26
CA ALA A 206 4.01 -13.16 -8.92
C ALA A 206 4.35 -14.13 -7.78
N GLY A 207 5.55 -14.73 -7.81
CA GLY A 207 6.02 -15.66 -6.79
C GLY A 207 6.23 -14.99 -5.44
N GLY A 208 6.81 -13.78 -5.42
CA GLY A 208 7.03 -13.00 -4.19
C GLY A 208 5.72 -12.59 -3.51
N THR A 209 4.72 -12.20 -4.28
CA THR A 209 3.39 -11.88 -3.73
C THR A 209 2.69 -13.11 -3.17
N LEU A 210 2.72 -14.24 -3.88
CA LEU A 210 2.15 -15.50 -3.39
C LEU A 210 2.87 -16.02 -2.14
N ALA A 211 4.21 -15.97 -2.12
CA ALA A 211 5.01 -16.37 -0.97
C ALA A 211 4.75 -15.46 0.24
N GLY A 212 4.58 -14.15 0.04
CA GLY A 212 4.22 -13.21 1.10
C GLY A 212 2.85 -13.50 1.70
N VAL A 213 1.85 -13.81 0.86
CA VAL A 213 0.51 -14.22 1.33
C VAL A 213 0.59 -15.54 2.11
N LEU A 214 1.31 -16.53 1.58
CA LEU A 214 1.50 -17.81 2.25
C LEU A 214 2.22 -17.64 3.61
N PHE A 215 3.25 -16.81 3.65
CA PHE A 215 3.96 -16.46 4.89
C PHE A 215 3.03 -15.80 5.90
N ALA A 216 2.18 -14.85 5.48
CA ALA A 216 1.22 -14.21 6.39
C ALA A 216 0.24 -15.21 7.02
N PHE A 217 -0.22 -16.22 6.27
CA PHE A 217 -1.06 -17.28 6.80
C PHE A 217 -0.31 -18.21 7.77
N LEU A 218 0.94 -18.57 7.48
CA LEU A 218 1.78 -19.44 8.31
C LEU A 218 2.31 -18.75 9.57
N ALA A 219 2.52 -17.43 9.51
CA ALA A 219 3.05 -16.66 10.62
C ALA A 219 2.11 -16.61 11.82
N ILE A 220 0.79 -16.73 11.60
CA ILE A 220 -0.22 -16.72 12.67
C ILE A 220 -0.08 -17.94 13.60
N PRO A 221 -0.08 -19.20 13.11
CA PRO A 221 0.06 -20.38 13.99
C PRO A 221 1.49 -20.63 14.45
N MET A 222 2.52 -20.13 13.74
CA MET A 222 3.93 -20.38 14.08
C MET A 222 4.59 -19.23 14.85
N LYS A 223 3.80 -18.26 15.33
CA LYS A 223 4.29 -17.03 15.96
C LYS A 223 5.34 -17.29 17.04
N ASP A 224 5.07 -18.18 17.99
CA ASP A 224 5.99 -18.47 19.10
C ASP A 224 7.33 -19.06 18.62
N ARG A 225 7.31 -19.86 17.55
CA ARG A 225 8.53 -20.42 16.95
C ARG A 225 9.32 -19.38 16.17
N LEU A 226 8.62 -18.46 15.50
CA LEU A 226 9.22 -17.33 14.80
C LEU A 226 9.90 -16.38 15.79
N GLU A 227 9.22 -16.04 16.89
CA GLU A 227 9.79 -15.20 17.96
C GLU A 227 11.01 -15.87 18.63
N ALA A 228 10.96 -17.18 18.88
CA ALA A 228 12.10 -17.92 19.42
C ALA A 228 13.30 -17.93 18.46
N PHE A 229 13.05 -18.10 17.15
CA PHE A 229 14.10 -18.02 16.12
C PHE A 229 14.68 -16.62 16.02
N GLU A 230 13.83 -15.59 16.02
CA GLU A 230 14.24 -14.19 15.95
C GLU A 230 15.09 -13.79 17.17
N GLY A 231 14.72 -14.25 18.36
CA GLY A 231 15.51 -14.08 19.59
C GLY A 231 16.88 -14.76 19.51
N TRP A 232 16.94 -16.01 19.02
CA TRP A 232 18.21 -16.71 18.81
C TRP A 232 19.11 -16.00 17.79
N ALA A 233 18.53 -15.59 16.66
CA ALA A 233 19.25 -14.91 15.58
C ALA A 233 19.79 -13.56 16.03
N THR A 234 19.00 -12.80 16.79
CA THR A 234 19.43 -11.51 17.36
C THR A 234 20.58 -11.67 18.35
N ALA A 235 20.59 -12.74 19.15
CA ALA A 235 21.64 -12.98 20.13
C ALA A 235 22.96 -13.46 19.52
N HIS A 236 22.93 -14.23 18.43
CA HIS A 236 24.10 -14.91 17.87
C HIS A 236 24.61 -14.32 16.55
N ASN A 237 23.81 -13.50 15.86
CA ASN A 237 24.18 -12.91 14.58
C ASN A 237 24.25 -11.37 14.67
N PRO A 238 25.48 -10.79 14.68
CA PRO A 238 25.69 -9.35 14.70
C PRO A 238 25.10 -8.61 13.48
N PHE A 239 24.79 -9.34 12.41
CA PHE A 239 24.21 -8.81 11.18
C PHE A 239 22.70 -9.00 11.09
N PHE A 240 22.05 -9.58 12.11
CA PHE A 240 20.60 -9.77 12.09
C PHE A 240 19.85 -8.53 12.59
N ASN A 241 20.42 -7.77 13.53
CA ASN A 241 19.84 -6.55 14.07
C ASN A 241 20.90 -5.45 14.24
N GLY A 242 20.51 -4.19 13.98
CA GLY A 242 21.37 -3.01 14.14
C GLY A 242 21.89 -2.41 12.82
N PRO A 243 22.89 -1.50 12.88
CA PRO A 243 23.35 -0.73 11.71
C PRO A 243 23.95 -1.56 10.56
N HIS A 244 24.34 -2.80 10.85
CA HIS A 244 24.92 -3.73 9.88
C HIS A 244 23.89 -4.70 9.28
N ALA A 245 22.63 -4.65 9.72
CA ALA A 245 21.56 -5.50 9.17
C ALA A 245 21.32 -5.24 7.68
N ASP A 246 21.49 -3.99 7.26
CA ASP A 246 21.36 -3.58 5.87
C ASP A 246 22.38 -4.27 4.95
N LEU A 247 23.59 -4.58 5.44
CA LEU A 247 24.60 -5.30 4.67
C LEU A 247 24.19 -6.75 4.40
N LEU A 248 23.59 -7.42 5.40
CA LEU A 248 23.08 -8.78 5.22
C LEU A 248 21.92 -8.80 4.22
N ALA A 249 21.03 -7.82 4.27
CA ALA A 249 19.92 -7.68 3.33
C ALA A 249 20.38 -7.33 1.91
N LEU A 250 21.53 -6.66 1.77
CA LEU A 250 22.11 -6.31 0.48
C LEU A 250 22.63 -7.53 -0.28
N ILE A 251 23.10 -8.58 0.41
CA ILE A 251 23.62 -9.80 -0.22
C ILE A 251 22.57 -10.50 -1.10
N PRO A 252 21.38 -10.91 -0.60
CA PRO A 252 20.37 -11.54 -1.43
C PRO A 252 19.84 -10.59 -2.50
N PHE A 253 19.80 -9.28 -2.24
CA PHE A 253 19.41 -8.28 -3.22
C PHE A 253 20.39 -8.23 -4.41
N ILE A 254 21.68 -8.09 -4.15
CA ILE A 254 22.73 -8.11 -5.18
C ILE A 254 22.71 -9.45 -5.92
N ALA A 255 22.58 -10.57 -5.20
CA ALA A 255 22.50 -11.89 -5.81
C ALA A 255 21.34 -11.98 -6.81
N LEU A 256 20.17 -11.43 -6.47
CA LEU A 256 19.01 -11.38 -7.35
C LEU A 256 19.25 -10.46 -8.56
N CYS A 257 19.84 -9.28 -8.37
CA CYS A 257 20.22 -8.38 -9.46
C CYS A 257 21.21 -9.04 -10.44
N VAL A 258 22.24 -9.71 -9.91
CA VAL A 258 23.23 -10.46 -10.71
C VAL A 258 22.55 -11.61 -11.46
N LEU A 259 21.68 -12.37 -10.79
CA LEU A 259 20.94 -13.45 -11.43
C LEU A 259 20.09 -12.95 -12.60
N LEU A 260 19.33 -11.87 -12.40
CA LEU A 260 18.52 -11.25 -13.46
C LEU A 260 19.40 -10.75 -14.62
N TYR A 261 20.55 -10.15 -14.32
CA TYR A 261 21.50 -9.71 -15.35
C TYR A 261 22.06 -10.89 -16.15
N VAL A 262 22.48 -11.97 -15.48
CA VAL A 262 23.07 -13.16 -16.12
C VAL A 262 22.02 -13.89 -16.97
N VAL A 263 20.78 -13.99 -16.49
CA VAL A 263 19.66 -14.58 -17.24
C VAL A 263 19.25 -13.69 -18.41
N GLY A 264 19.20 -12.37 -18.22
CA GLY A 264 18.93 -11.41 -19.28
C GLY A 264 19.97 -11.42 -20.40
N ARG A 265 21.24 -11.73 -20.06
CA ARG A 265 22.32 -11.98 -21.03
C ARG A 265 22.29 -13.35 -21.69
N GLU A 266 21.29 -14.17 -21.36
CA GLU A 266 21.13 -15.55 -21.84
C GLU A 266 22.29 -16.49 -21.47
N LEU A 267 23.06 -16.16 -20.42
CA LEU A 267 24.23 -16.95 -20.04
C LEU A 267 23.85 -18.27 -19.33
N LEU A 268 22.76 -18.25 -18.55
CA LEU A 268 22.25 -19.40 -17.80
C LEU A 268 21.04 -20.09 -18.46
N LEU A 269 20.31 -19.39 -19.34
CA LEU A 269 19.08 -19.86 -19.99
C LEU A 269 19.09 -19.48 -21.48
N ALA A 270 20.13 -19.89 -22.22
CA ALA A 270 20.22 -19.61 -23.65
C ALA A 270 19.11 -20.34 -24.44
N PRO A 271 18.43 -19.67 -25.39
CA PRO A 271 17.49 -20.34 -26.28
C PRO A 271 18.23 -21.39 -27.13
N LYS A 272 17.67 -22.60 -27.19
CA LYS A 272 18.21 -23.70 -27.99
C LYS A 272 18.09 -23.34 -29.48
N PRO A 273 19.14 -23.45 -30.30
CA PRO A 273 19.04 -23.07 -31.71
C PRO A 273 18.01 -23.95 -32.42
N GLU A 274 16.97 -23.32 -32.96
CA GLU A 274 15.91 -23.98 -33.71
C GLU A 274 16.53 -24.52 -35.01
N LYS A 275 16.58 -25.86 -35.13
CA LYS A 275 17.02 -26.52 -36.37
C LYS A 275 15.99 -26.20 -37.45
N ILE A 276 16.30 -25.24 -38.33
CA ILE A 276 15.54 -24.97 -39.54
C ILE A 276 15.49 -26.27 -40.35
N ARG A 277 14.34 -26.95 -40.31
CA ARG A 277 14.06 -28.13 -41.11
C ARG A 277 13.77 -27.64 -42.53
N LYS A 278 14.80 -27.57 -43.36
CA LYS A 278 14.64 -27.40 -44.82
C LYS A 278 13.67 -28.48 -45.32
N ARG A 279 12.53 -28.06 -45.87
CA ARG A 279 11.67 -28.87 -46.75
C ARG A 279 11.79 -28.30 -48.14
#